data_AF-A0A8J9W0S9-F1
#
_entry.id   AF-A0A8J9W0S9-F1
#
_cell.length_a   1.000
_cell.length_b   1.000
_cell.length_c   1.000
_cell.angle_alpha   90.00
_cell.angle_beta   90.00
_cell.angle_gamma   90.00
#
_symmetry.space_group_name_H-M   'P 1'
#
loop_
_entity.id
_entity.type
_entity.pdbx_description
1 polymer ?
#
loop_
_entity_poly.entity_id
_entity_poly.type
_entity_poly.pdbx_seq_one_letter_code
_entity_poly.pdbx_strand_id
1 'polypeptide(L)'
;MEGDENVECGNWSHKMDYLLSLLGFAVGLGNVWRFPYLCYRNGGGAFLIPYVIMLLLSGLPLFLMELALGQFASQGPISVWKLSPIFKGVGFAMFTISSLIGIYYIVLLAYSIFYLFASFTSELPWNTGCTNAWNTPDCTISDHGLIWINGTWYNRTEIQDTELWNSSKRVSQSEEFWK
;
A
#
# COMPACT_ATOMS: atom_id res chain seq x y z
N MET A 1 -32.86 -26.39 14.28
CA MET A 1 -31.58 -26.75 13.66
C MET A 1 -31.81 -26.59 12.18
N GLU A 2 -31.51 -25.40 11.65
CA GLU A 2 -31.59 -25.11 10.22
C GLU A 2 -30.53 -25.99 9.55
N GLY A 3 -30.92 -26.85 8.60
CA GLY A 3 -29.97 -27.70 7.87
C GLY A 3 -29.05 -26.86 7.00
N ASP A 4 -27.77 -27.20 6.97
CA ASP A 4 -26.77 -26.48 6.17
C ASP A 4 -27.15 -26.50 4.68
N GLU A 5 -27.57 -25.35 4.16
CA GLU A 5 -28.12 -25.21 2.80
C GLU A 5 -27.10 -25.52 1.68
N ASN A 6 -25.79 -25.61 1.98
CA ASN A 6 -24.73 -25.91 1.00
C ASN A 6 -23.50 -26.60 1.65
N VAL A 7 -23.58 -27.92 1.88
CA VAL A 7 -22.48 -28.72 2.46
C VAL A 7 -21.21 -28.72 1.60
N GLU A 8 -21.33 -28.60 0.27
CA GLU A 8 -20.17 -28.65 -0.64
C GLU A 8 -19.34 -27.35 -0.70
N CYS A 9 -19.95 -26.17 -0.47
CA CYS A 9 -19.27 -24.87 -0.58
C CYS A 9 -18.86 -24.28 0.78
N GLY A 10 -19.49 -24.75 1.87
CA GLY A 10 -19.27 -24.23 3.23
C GLY A 10 -20.04 -22.94 3.51
N ASN A 11 -20.52 -22.80 4.76
CA ASN A 11 -21.26 -21.62 5.23
C ASN A 11 -20.44 -20.81 6.24
N TRP A 12 -20.69 -19.51 6.31
CA TRP A 12 -20.12 -18.65 7.35
C TRP A 12 -20.74 -18.96 8.72
N SER A 13 -19.91 -19.07 9.75
CA SER A 13 -20.39 -19.36 11.12
C SER A 13 -21.22 -18.19 11.68
N HIS A 14 -20.73 -16.95 11.52
CA HIS A 14 -21.45 -15.74 11.92
C HIS A 14 -21.45 -14.66 10.84
N LYS A 15 -22.52 -13.85 10.82
CA LYS A 15 -22.65 -12.69 9.92
C LYS A 15 -21.53 -11.66 10.14
N MET A 16 -21.05 -11.52 11.37
CA MET A 16 -19.95 -10.61 11.70
C MET A 16 -18.63 -11.05 11.06
N ASP A 17 -18.36 -12.35 10.99
CA ASP A 17 -17.13 -12.88 10.37
C ASP A 17 -17.11 -12.56 8.87
N TYR A 18 -18.27 -12.69 8.22
CA TYR A 18 -18.44 -12.30 6.82
C TYR A 18 -18.20 -10.79 6.62
N LEU A 19 -18.82 -9.93 7.45
CA LEU A 19 -18.65 -8.48 7.37
C LEU A 19 -17.20 -8.05 7.64
N LEU A 20 -16.56 -8.63 8.65
CA LEU A 20 -15.16 -8.34 8.97
C LEU A 20 -14.22 -8.78 7.85
N SER A 21 -14.49 -9.92 7.20
CA SER A 21 -13.74 -10.39 6.04
C SER A 21 -13.87 -9.42 4.85
N LEU A 22 -15.09 -8.91 4.59
CA LEU A 22 -15.32 -7.90 3.55
C LEU A 22 -14.61 -6.57 3.86
N LEU A 23 -14.68 -6.11 5.11
CA LEU A 23 -14.00 -4.88 5.54
C LEU A 23 -12.48 -5.02 5.46
N GLY A 24 -11.93 -6.18 5.86
CA GLY A 24 -10.51 -6.48 5.74
C GLY A 24 -10.04 -6.51 4.28
N PHE A 25 -10.88 -6.99 3.36
CA PHE A 25 -10.61 -6.92 1.93
C PHE A 25 -10.68 -5.48 1.38
N ALA A 26 -11.63 -4.67 1.85
CA ALA A 26 -11.82 -3.29 1.38
C ALA A 26 -10.74 -2.32 1.88
N VAL A 27 -10.22 -2.53 3.09
CA VAL A 27 -9.20 -1.67 3.71
C VAL A 27 -7.80 -2.21 3.40
N GLY A 28 -7.17 -1.66 2.35
CA GLY A 28 -5.81 -2.03 1.95
C GLY A 28 -4.76 -0.93 2.19
N LEU A 29 -3.47 -1.28 2.05
CA LEU A 29 -2.36 -0.31 2.16
C LEU A 29 -2.48 0.88 1.20
N GLY A 30 -3.18 0.73 0.07
CA GLY A 30 -3.47 1.83 -0.85
C GLY A 30 -4.21 3.00 -0.18
N ASN A 31 -5.07 2.74 0.80
CA ASN A 31 -5.76 3.79 1.55
C ASN A 31 -4.81 4.58 2.46
N VAL A 32 -3.68 3.98 2.87
CA VAL A 32 -2.71 4.59 3.78
C VAL A 32 -1.79 5.58 3.08
N TRP A 33 -1.29 5.26 1.88
CA TRP A 33 -0.35 6.15 1.18
C TRP A 33 -0.92 6.79 -0.08
N ARG A 34 -1.70 6.05 -0.89
CA ARG A 34 -2.09 6.50 -2.23
C ARG A 34 -3.20 7.52 -2.14
N PHE A 35 -4.17 7.27 -1.26
CA PHE A 35 -5.27 8.20 -1.07
C PHE A 35 -4.80 9.58 -0.54
N PRO A 36 -3.99 9.68 0.53
CA PRO A 36 -3.46 10.97 0.97
C PRO A 36 -2.59 11.65 -0.10
N TYR A 37 -1.76 10.89 -0.82
CA TYR A 37 -0.92 11.42 -1.88
C TYR A 37 -1.74 12.04 -3.03
N LEU A 38 -2.79 11.35 -3.50
CA LEU A 38 -3.69 11.88 -4.53
C LEU A 38 -4.49 13.08 -4.03
N CYS A 39 -5.00 13.01 -2.80
CA CYS A 39 -5.73 14.11 -2.16
C CYS A 39 -4.85 15.36 -2.12
N TYR A 40 -3.62 15.26 -1.61
CA TYR A 40 -2.68 16.37 -1.53
C TYR A 40 -2.37 16.99 -2.89
N ARG A 41 -2.11 16.17 -3.91
CA ARG A 41 -1.77 16.66 -5.26
C ARG A 41 -2.96 17.30 -5.99
N ASN A 42 -4.19 16.89 -5.71
CA ASN A 42 -5.39 17.31 -6.43
C ASN A 42 -6.22 18.36 -5.68
N GLY A 43 -5.57 19.25 -4.92
CA GLY A 43 -6.25 20.35 -4.22
C GLY A 43 -6.72 20.01 -2.79
N GLY A 44 -6.10 19.01 -2.17
CA GLY A 44 -6.34 18.63 -0.77
C GLY A 44 -7.80 18.27 -0.53
N GLY A 45 -8.42 18.90 0.47
CA GLY A 45 -9.81 18.63 0.86
C GLY A 45 -10.85 18.82 -0.24
N ALA A 46 -10.59 19.64 -1.27
CA ALA A 46 -11.51 19.80 -2.40
C ALA A 46 -11.67 18.53 -3.24
N PHE A 47 -10.65 17.65 -3.26
CA PHE A 47 -10.70 16.36 -3.94
C PHE A 47 -11.75 15.40 -3.34
N LEU A 48 -12.13 15.61 -2.08
CA LEU A 48 -13.11 14.75 -1.39
C LEU A 48 -14.51 14.85 -1.98
N ILE A 49 -14.90 16.01 -2.51
CA ILE A 49 -16.23 16.23 -3.09
C ILE A 49 -16.48 15.32 -4.30
N PRO A 50 -15.67 15.38 -5.39
CA PRO A 50 -15.84 14.47 -6.52
C PRO A 50 -15.56 13.01 -6.13
N TYR A 51 -14.66 12.76 -5.17
CA TYR A 51 -14.37 11.40 -4.69
C TYR A 51 -15.61 10.74 -4.08
N VAL A 52 -16.31 11.42 -3.17
CA VAL A 52 -17.53 10.88 -2.53
C VAL A 52 -18.67 10.71 -3.55
N ILE A 53 -18.83 11.66 -4.47
CA ILE A 53 -19.85 11.56 -5.53
C ILE A 53 -19.61 10.32 -6.40
N MET A 54 -18.37 10.11 -6.87
CA MET A 54 -18.03 8.93 -7.67
C MET A 54 -18.13 7.63 -6.86
N LEU A 55 -17.81 7.66 -5.57
CA LEU A 55 -17.95 6.52 -4.68
C LEU A 55 -19.42 6.11 -4.53
N LEU A 56 -20.33 7.07 -4.35
CA LEU A 56 -21.76 6.79 -4.23
C LEU A 56 -22.41 6.39 -5.55
N LEU A 57 -22.01 6.99 -6.68
CA LEU A 57 -22.62 6.74 -7.99
C LEU A 57 -22.09 5.49 -8.69
N SER A 58 -20.79 5.19 -8.55
CA SER A 58 -20.17 4.03 -9.21
C SER A 58 -19.64 2.99 -8.23
N GLY A 59 -19.00 3.42 -7.14
CA GLY A 59 -18.37 2.50 -6.19
C GLY A 59 -19.38 1.61 -5.48
N LEU A 60 -20.38 2.24 -4.85
CA LEU A 60 -21.41 1.53 -4.08
C LEU A 60 -22.28 0.62 -4.97
N PRO A 61 -22.78 1.05 -6.14
CA PRO A 61 -23.57 0.16 -7.00
C PRO A 61 -22.76 -1.02 -7.54
N LEU A 62 -21.50 -0.82 -7.94
CA LEU A 62 -20.65 -1.93 -8.41
C LEU A 62 -20.34 -2.92 -7.28
N PHE A 63 -20.06 -2.43 -6.08
CA PHE A 63 -19.81 -3.29 -4.92
C PHE A 63 -21.04 -4.13 -4.55
N LEU A 64 -22.22 -3.51 -4.48
CA LEU A 64 -23.46 -4.23 -4.18
C LEU A 64 -23.84 -5.21 -5.28
N MET A 65 -23.63 -4.85 -6.55
CA MET A 65 -23.85 -5.74 -7.69
C MET A 65 -22.96 -6.99 -7.59
N GLU A 66 -21.68 -6.83 -7.31
CA GLU A 66 -20.73 -7.94 -7.18
C GLU A 66 -21.11 -8.86 -6.01
N LEU A 67 -21.46 -8.29 -4.85
CA LEU A 67 -21.90 -9.07 -3.70
C LEU A 67 -23.19 -9.85 -3.99
N ALA A 68 -24.18 -9.20 -4.60
CA ALA A 68 -25.44 -9.83 -4.96
C ALA A 68 -25.24 -10.97 -5.98
N LEU A 69 -24.39 -10.76 -6.99
CA LEU A 69 -24.01 -11.80 -7.96
C LEU A 69 -23.30 -12.97 -7.29
N GLY A 70 -22.35 -12.71 -6.40
CA GLY A 70 -21.62 -13.74 -5.68
C GLY A 70 -22.53 -14.58 -4.77
N GLN A 71 -23.45 -13.93 -4.05
CA GLN A 71 -24.42 -14.60 -3.18
C GLN A 71 -25.48 -15.37 -3.95
N PHE A 72 -25.94 -14.85 -5.10
CA PHE A 72 -26.95 -15.54 -5.91
C PHE A 72 -26.35 -16.72 -6.69
N ALA A 73 -25.16 -16.54 -7.27
CA ALA A 73 -24.55 -17.57 -8.10
C ALA A 73 -23.89 -18.68 -7.25
N SER A 74 -23.47 -18.39 -6.01
CA SER A 74 -22.76 -19.32 -5.11
C SER A 74 -21.64 -20.10 -5.81
N GLN A 75 -20.97 -19.44 -6.75
CA GLN A 75 -19.96 -20.01 -7.62
C GLN A 75 -18.73 -19.11 -7.67
N GLY A 76 -17.56 -19.70 -7.95
CA GLY A 76 -16.33 -18.94 -8.12
C GLY A 76 -16.34 -18.02 -9.34
N PRO A 77 -15.45 -17.01 -9.40
CA PRO A 77 -15.46 -15.93 -10.39
C PRO A 77 -15.35 -16.38 -11.85
N ILE A 78 -14.79 -17.56 -12.13
CA ILE A 78 -14.74 -18.15 -13.48
C ILE A 78 -16.05 -18.86 -13.83
N SER A 79 -16.67 -19.52 -12.84
CA SER A 79 -17.88 -20.33 -13.03
C SER A 79 -19.15 -19.49 -13.14
N VAL A 80 -19.22 -18.33 -12.47
CA VAL A 80 -20.37 -17.40 -12.54
C VAL A 80 -20.70 -17.00 -13.99
N TRP A 81 -19.67 -16.82 -14.84
CA TRP A 81 -19.85 -16.44 -16.24
C TRP A 81 -20.35 -17.57 -17.15
N LYS A 82 -20.69 -18.76 -16.62
CA LYS A 82 -21.44 -19.77 -17.37
C LYS A 82 -22.84 -19.27 -17.78
N LEU A 83 -23.39 -18.28 -17.08
CA LEU A 83 -24.66 -17.63 -17.44
C LEU A 83 -24.60 -16.89 -18.78
N SER A 84 -23.46 -16.30 -19.13
CA SER A 84 -23.24 -15.63 -20.41
C SER A 84 -21.84 -15.93 -20.95
N PRO A 85 -21.73 -16.86 -21.92
CA PRO A 85 -20.43 -17.34 -22.40
C PRO A 85 -19.58 -16.26 -23.08
N ILE A 86 -20.20 -15.17 -23.53
CA ILE A 86 -19.50 -14.00 -24.09
C ILE A 86 -18.57 -13.36 -23.04
N PHE A 87 -18.98 -13.36 -21.77
CA PHE A 87 -18.23 -12.75 -20.68
C PHE A 87 -17.29 -13.72 -19.96
N LYS A 88 -17.10 -14.95 -20.47
CA LYS A 88 -16.21 -15.95 -19.86
C LYS A 88 -14.76 -15.46 -19.72
N GLY A 89 -14.31 -14.57 -20.62
CA GLY A 89 -12.99 -13.93 -20.55
C GLY A 89 -12.81 -13.03 -19.32
N VAL A 90 -13.90 -12.45 -18.79
CA VAL A 90 -13.88 -11.58 -17.61
C VAL A 90 -13.42 -12.36 -16.37
N GLY A 91 -13.94 -13.58 -16.18
CA GLY A 91 -13.54 -14.43 -15.05
C GLY A 91 -12.06 -14.80 -15.07
N PHE A 92 -11.51 -15.12 -16.25
CA PHE A 92 -10.06 -15.36 -16.39
C PHE A 92 -9.24 -14.10 -16.13
N ALA A 93 -9.68 -12.94 -16.64
CA ALA A 93 -9.01 -11.67 -16.38
C ALA A 93 -9.00 -11.31 -14.89
N MET A 94 -10.13 -11.50 -14.18
CA MET A 94 -10.23 -11.31 -12.73
C MET A 94 -9.21 -12.17 -11.97
N PHE A 95 -9.09 -13.45 -12.33
CA PHE A 95 -8.12 -14.37 -11.73
C PHE A 95 -6.68 -13.92 -11.99
N THR A 96 -6.34 -13.61 -13.24
CA THR A 96 -4.99 -13.17 -13.62
C THR A 96 -4.59 -11.87 -12.91
N ILE A 97 -5.47 -10.87 -12.89
CA ILE A 97 -5.22 -9.58 -12.21
C ILE A 97 -5.03 -9.80 -10.71
N SER A 98 -5.89 -10.60 -10.08
CA SER A 98 -5.79 -10.91 -8.65
C SER A 98 -4.47 -11.61 -8.30
N SER A 99 -4.01 -12.51 -9.16
CA SER A 99 -2.72 -13.20 -8.98
C SER A 99 -1.53 -12.24 -9.08
N LEU A 100 -1.52 -11.37 -10.11
CA LEU A 100 -0.46 -10.37 -10.28
C LEU A 100 -0.39 -9.39 -9.11
N ILE A 101 -1.55 -8.92 -8.65
CA ILE A 101 -1.63 -8.07 -7.45
C ILE A 101 -1.13 -8.83 -6.22
N GLY A 102 -1.54 -10.09 -6.03
CA GLY A 102 -1.11 -10.92 -4.92
C GLY A 102 0.42 -11.05 -4.83
N ILE A 103 1.10 -11.32 -5.95
CA ILE A 103 2.57 -11.44 -5.99
C ILE A 103 3.24 -10.14 -5.53
N TYR A 104 2.79 -8.99 -6.04
CA TYR A 104 3.33 -7.69 -5.65
C TYR A 104 3.06 -7.35 -4.17
N TYR A 105 1.86 -7.66 -3.68
CA TYR A 105 1.49 -7.39 -2.29
C TYR A 105 2.25 -8.27 -1.28
N ILE A 106 2.59 -9.52 -1.62
CA ILE A 106 3.42 -10.37 -0.76
C ILE A 106 4.81 -9.73 -0.55
N VAL A 107 5.39 -9.14 -1.59
CA VAL A 107 6.68 -8.43 -1.48
C VAL A 107 6.57 -7.22 -0.55
N LEU A 108 5.49 -6.43 -0.68
CA LEU A 108 5.24 -5.30 0.23
C LEU A 108 5.05 -5.72 1.69
N LEU A 109 4.35 -6.84 1.91
CA LEU A 109 4.20 -7.41 3.25
C LEU A 109 5.54 -7.87 3.82
N ALA A 110 6.40 -8.49 2.99
CA ALA A 110 7.75 -8.88 3.41
C ALA A 110 8.57 -7.67 3.86
N TYR A 111 8.54 -6.55 3.12
CA TYR A 111 9.19 -5.31 3.54
C TYR A 111 8.62 -4.77 4.86
N SER A 112 7.31 -4.81 5.03
CA SER A 112 6.65 -4.33 6.26
C SER A 112 7.04 -5.17 7.48
N ILE A 113 7.10 -6.49 7.34
CA ILE A 113 7.54 -7.41 8.39
C ILE A 113 9.03 -7.23 8.70
N PHE A 114 9.87 -7.07 7.68
CA PHE A 114 11.28 -6.78 7.87
C PHE A 114 11.47 -5.50 8.71
N TYR A 115 10.76 -4.43 8.35
CA TYR A 115 10.78 -3.18 9.08
C TYR A 115 10.29 -3.31 10.52
N LEU A 116 9.25 -4.12 10.75
CA LEU A 116 8.73 -4.41 12.08
C LEU A 116 9.81 -5.04 12.96
N PHE A 117 10.50 -6.06 12.47
CA PHE A 117 11.56 -6.72 13.23
C PHE A 117 12.80 -5.84 13.41
N ALA A 118 13.19 -5.09 12.38
CA ALA A 118 14.30 -4.14 12.48
C ALA A 118 14.02 -3.02 13.50
N SER A 119 12.76 -2.71 13.77
CA SER A 119 12.33 -1.71 14.75
C SER A 119 12.41 -2.17 16.22
N PHE A 120 12.71 -3.45 16.48
CA PHE A 120 12.93 -3.95 17.85
C PHE A 120 14.36 -3.71 18.38
N THR A 121 15.11 -2.82 17.73
CA THR A 121 16.43 -2.37 18.14
C THR A 121 16.33 -1.02 18.86
N SER A 122 17.26 -0.73 19.78
CA SER A 122 17.25 0.53 20.56
C SER A 122 17.50 1.76 19.70
N GLU A 123 18.36 1.61 18.68
CA GLU A 123 18.65 2.62 17.67
C GLU A 123 18.23 2.07 16.31
N LEU A 124 17.34 2.79 15.62
CA LEU A 124 16.79 2.33 14.35
C LEU A 124 17.87 2.34 13.27
N PRO A 125 18.00 1.30 12.43
CA PRO A 125 19.07 1.23 11.41
C PRO A 125 19.09 2.39 10.42
N TRP A 126 17.92 3.01 10.16
CA TRP A 126 17.77 4.19 9.30
C TRP A 126 17.81 5.53 10.08
N ASN A 127 18.25 5.49 11.35
CA ASN A 127 18.43 6.65 12.23
C ASN A 127 19.82 6.68 12.94
N THR A 128 20.66 5.66 12.75
CA THR A 128 22.02 5.56 13.34
C THR A 128 23.06 6.50 12.71
N GLY A 129 22.67 7.23 11.67
CA GLY A 129 23.53 8.13 10.94
C GLY A 129 24.09 7.54 9.64
N CYS A 130 25.00 8.29 9.00
CA CYS A 130 25.64 7.91 7.73
C CYS A 130 26.86 6.99 7.98
N THR A 131 26.80 6.22 9.06
CA THR A 131 27.89 5.39 9.59
C THR A 131 27.71 3.90 9.32
N ASN A 132 26.58 3.49 8.73
CA ASN A 132 26.30 2.12 8.35
C ASN A 132 27.10 1.68 7.11
N ALA A 133 27.32 0.37 6.98
CA ALA A 133 28.09 -0.24 5.89
C ALA A 133 27.46 -0.09 4.50
N TRP A 134 26.15 0.17 4.42
CA TRP A 134 25.41 0.37 3.18
C TRP A 134 25.31 1.85 2.74
N ASN A 135 25.75 2.78 3.57
CA ASN A 135 25.67 4.21 3.23
C ASN A 135 26.73 4.57 2.21
N THR A 136 26.36 5.39 1.25
CA THR A 136 27.28 5.93 0.25
C THR A 136 27.87 7.28 0.72
N PRO A 137 28.93 7.80 0.06
CA PRO A 137 29.48 9.13 0.38
C PRO A 137 28.46 10.28 0.20
N ASP A 138 27.37 10.02 -0.54
CA ASP A 138 26.28 10.96 -0.81
C ASP A 138 25.24 11.04 0.33
N CYS A 139 25.36 10.18 1.35
CA CYS A 139 24.50 10.20 2.52
C CYS A 139 24.67 11.51 3.30
N THR A 140 23.56 12.19 3.59
CA THR A 140 23.56 13.44 4.37
C THR A 140 22.59 13.37 5.54
N ILE A 141 23.03 13.90 6.68
CA ILE A 141 22.20 14.07 7.88
C ILE A 141 22.16 15.53 8.24
N SER A 142 21.00 15.96 8.70
CA SER A 142 20.78 17.30 9.19
C SER A 142 20.42 17.24 10.65
N ASP A 143 21.25 17.85 11.49
CA ASP A 143 21.02 17.92 12.92
C ASP A 143 21.26 19.34 13.42
N HIS A 144 20.27 19.95 14.09
CA HIS A 144 20.37 21.30 14.67
C HIS A 144 21.06 22.38 13.81
N GLY A 145 20.81 22.40 12.50
CA GLY A 145 21.41 23.37 11.57
C GLY A 145 22.80 22.99 11.06
N LEU A 146 23.36 21.86 11.50
CA LEU A 146 24.55 21.23 10.94
C LEU A 146 24.17 20.20 9.88
N ILE A 147 25.06 19.99 8.90
CA ILE A 147 24.94 18.97 7.87
C ILE A 147 26.20 18.14 7.85
N TRP A 148 26.03 16.81 7.84
CA TRP A 148 27.13 15.87 7.69
C TRP A 148 27.40 15.61 6.21
N ILE A 149 28.64 15.89 5.75
CA ILE A 149 29.11 15.66 4.38
C ILE A 149 30.53 15.08 4.44
N ASN A 150 30.80 13.98 3.73
CA ASN A 150 32.14 13.37 3.60
C ASN A 150 32.88 13.17 4.94
N GLY A 151 32.16 12.79 6.01
CA GLY A 151 32.77 12.52 7.33
C GLY A 151 32.92 13.73 8.25
N THR A 152 32.46 14.92 7.85
CA THR A 152 32.63 16.17 8.60
C THR A 152 31.31 16.94 8.77
N TRP A 153 31.15 17.61 9.91
CA TRP A 153 29.99 18.46 10.19
C TRP A 153 30.22 19.89 9.75
N TYR A 154 29.21 20.44 9.08
CA TYR A 154 29.26 21.78 8.55
C TYR A 154 28.02 22.57 8.90
N ASN A 155 28.16 23.88 9.12
CA ASN A 155 27.02 24.74 9.35
C ASN A 155 26.22 24.93 8.06
N ARG A 156 24.92 24.59 8.08
CA ARG A 156 24.05 24.57 6.89
C ARG A 156 24.09 25.91 6.17
N THR A 157 23.97 27.01 6.91
CA THR A 157 23.90 28.36 6.33
C THR A 157 25.21 28.80 5.70
N GLU A 158 26.34 28.28 6.16
CA GLU A 158 27.67 28.65 5.62
C GLU A 158 27.98 27.89 4.33
N ILE A 159 27.45 26.67 4.18
CA ILE A 159 27.79 25.79 3.06
C ILE A 159 26.78 25.82 1.93
N GLN A 160 25.56 26.27 2.17
CA GLN A 160 24.50 26.33 1.17
C GLN A 160 24.88 27.11 -0.10
N ASP A 161 25.85 28.03 -0.02
CA ASP A 161 26.36 28.82 -1.15
C ASP A 161 27.72 28.35 -1.72
N THR A 162 28.27 27.23 -1.22
CA THR A 162 29.57 26.70 -1.65
C THR A 162 29.46 25.68 -2.78
N GLU A 163 30.54 25.49 -3.56
CA GLU A 163 30.61 24.44 -4.60
C GLU A 163 30.43 23.03 -4.02
N LEU A 164 30.83 22.83 -2.76
CA LEU A 164 30.62 21.58 -2.03
C LEU A 164 29.13 21.22 -1.94
N TRP A 165 28.26 22.21 -1.68
CA TRP A 165 26.81 22.00 -1.60
C TRP A 165 26.17 21.64 -2.93
N ASN A 166 26.61 22.26 -4.01
CA ASN A 166 26.08 22.02 -5.35
C ASN A 166 26.57 20.69 -5.94
N SER A 167 27.73 20.18 -5.50
CA SER A 167 28.28 18.91 -5.95
C SER A 167 27.74 17.69 -5.21
N SER A 168 27.22 17.84 -3.97
CA SER A 168 26.71 16.72 -3.18
C SER A 168 25.31 16.29 -3.64
N LYS A 169 25.18 15.05 -4.13
CA LYS A 169 23.87 14.46 -4.44
C LYS A 169 23.20 14.05 -3.14
N ARG A 170 22.36 14.93 -2.58
CA ARG A 170 21.77 14.70 -1.25
C ARG A 170 20.78 13.56 -1.25
N VAL A 171 21.08 12.50 -0.52
CA VAL A 171 20.17 11.40 -0.22
C VAL A 171 20.11 11.24 1.30
N SER A 172 18.90 11.03 1.84
CA SER A 172 18.78 10.76 3.28
C SER A 172 19.16 9.31 3.59
N GLN A 173 19.66 9.08 4.81
CA GLN A 173 19.95 7.74 5.34
C GLN A 173 18.79 6.73 5.18
N SER A 174 17.54 7.21 5.29
CA SER A 174 16.35 6.38 5.11
C SER A 174 16.04 6.02 3.65
N GLU A 175 16.43 6.88 2.70
CA GLU A 175 16.28 6.63 1.27
C GLU A 175 17.40 5.71 0.74
N GLU A 176 18.60 5.76 1.32
CA GLU A 176 19.70 4.86 0.96
C GLU A 176 19.52 3.45 1.48
N PHE A 177 18.83 3.26 2.60
CA PHE A 177 18.63 1.95 3.21
C PHE A 177 18.01 0.89 2.26
N TRP A 178 17.33 1.33 1.20
CA TRP A 178 16.70 0.46 0.18
C TRP A 178 17.24 0.61 -1.24
N LYS A 179 18.27 1.43 -1.44
CA LYS A 179 18.95 1.47 -2.73
C LYS A 179 19.84 0.24 -2.89
#